data_AF-X1SXK4-F1
#
_entry.id   AF-X1SXK4-F1
#
_cell.length_a   1.000
_cell.length_b   1.000
_cell.length_c   1.000
_cell.angle_alpha   90.00
_cell.angle_beta   90.00
_cell.angle_gamma   90.00
#
_symmetry.space_group_name_H-M   'P 1'
#
loop_
_entity.id
_entity.type
_entity.pdbx_description
1 polymer ?
#
loop_
_entity_poly.entity_id
_entity_poly.type
_entity_poly.pdbx_seq_one_letter_code
_entity_poly.pdbx_strand_id
1 'polypeptide(L)'
;GADGCVLGTVELVALGCTRCANCERGRGCPYGITTTDEELSPLIDPDWGAERLSNLYRAIQSQLQEILRRLGLRSISELRGRTDLLIYRGKEGR
;
A
#
# COMPACT_ATOMS: atom_id res chain seq x y z
N GLY A 1 0.14 11.18 14.90
CA GLY A 1 -0.58 12.23 14.15
C GLY A 1 0.25 12.66 12.96
N ALA A 2 0.43 11.78 11.98
CA ALA A 2 1.14 12.10 10.75
C ALA A 2 0.23 12.86 9.77
N ASP A 3 0.82 13.66 8.90
CA ASP A 3 0.14 14.38 7.82
C ASP A 3 0.16 13.63 6.48
N GLY A 4 0.94 12.54 6.39
CA GLY A 4 1.02 11.67 5.23
C GLY A 4 1.62 10.31 5.57
N CYS A 5 1.42 9.34 4.68
CA CYS A 5 1.95 7.99 4.79
C CYS A 5 2.56 7.58 3.46
N VAL A 6 3.75 6.99 3.49
CA VAL A 6 4.38 6.37 2.31
C VAL A 6 4.00 4.90 2.30
N LEU A 7 3.47 4.46 1.17
CA LEU A 7 3.21 3.06 0.89
C LEU A 7 4.35 2.53 0.01
N GLY A 8 4.60 1.23 0.06
CA GLY A 8 5.66 0.63 -0.75
C GLY A 8 5.33 -0.81 -1.09
N THR A 9 5.42 -1.71 -0.11
CA THR A 9 5.14 -3.14 -0.33
C THR A 9 3.76 -3.41 -0.95
N VAL A 10 2.73 -2.67 -0.54
CA VAL A 10 1.37 -2.85 -1.08
C VAL A 10 1.27 -2.44 -2.56
N GLU A 11 2.06 -1.45 -2.99
CA GLU A 11 2.13 -1.02 -4.39
C GLU A 11 2.81 -2.10 -5.23
N LEU A 12 3.91 -2.68 -4.72
CA LEU A 12 4.56 -3.82 -5.38
C LEU A 12 3.59 -5.00 -5.52
N VAL A 13 2.78 -5.29 -4.49
CA VAL A 13 1.75 -6.34 -4.55
C VAL A 13 0.68 -6.01 -5.59
N ALA A 14 0.24 -4.76 -5.69
CA ALA A 14 -0.71 -4.34 -6.72
C ALA A 14 -0.16 -4.51 -8.15
N LEU A 15 1.15 -4.31 -8.32
CA LEU A 15 1.89 -4.57 -9.56
C LEU A 15 2.18 -6.06 -9.82
N GLY A 16 1.81 -6.96 -8.89
CA GLY A 16 1.96 -8.42 -9.08
C GLY A 16 3.08 -9.07 -8.26
N CYS A 17 3.66 -8.38 -7.27
CA CYS A 17 4.68 -8.99 -6.40
C CYS A 17 4.11 -10.19 -5.65
N THR A 18 4.70 -11.37 -5.89
CA THR A 18 4.35 -12.64 -5.24
C THR A 18 5.13 -12.89 -3.95
N ARG A 19 5.96 -11.92 -3.51
CA ARG A 19 6.83 -12.05 -2.33
C ARG A 19 7.83 -13.21 -2.42
N CYS A 20 8.33 -13.48 -3.62
CA CYS A 20 9.31 -14.55 -3.89
C CYS A 20 10.71 -14.34 -3.28
N ALA A 21 11.00 -13.15 -2.71
CA ALA A 21 12.28 -12.82 -2.08
C ALA A 21 13.53 -13.00 -2.98
N ASN A 22 13.38 -12.75 -4.28
CA ASN A 22 14.46 -12.78 -5.27
C ASN A 22 14.81 -11.37 -5.80
N CYS A 23 14.54 -10.33 -5.02
CA CYS A 23 14.66 -8.95 -5.50
C CYS A 23 16.11 -8.55 -5.78
N GLU A 24 17.05 -9.10 -5.00
CA GLU A 24 18.46 -8.71 -4.95
C GLU A 24 19.42 -9.72 -5.60
N ARG A 25 18.91 -10.77 -6.26
CA ARG A 25 19.71 -11.92 -6.71
C ARG A 25 19.56 -12.22 -8.18
N GLY A 26 20.62 -12.75 -8.79
CA GLY A 26 20.61 -13.23 -10.18
C GLY A 26 20.19 -12.11 -11.14
N ARG A 27 19.19 -12.41 -11.97
CA ARG A 27 18.59 -11.44 -12.92
C ARG A 27 17.59 -10.48 -12.26
N GLY A 28 17.40 -10.52 -10.94
CA GLY A 28 16.41 -9.74 -10.20
C GLY A 28 15.04 -10.41 -10.13
N CYS A 29 13.99 -9.61 -9.93
CA CYS A 29 12.62 -10.10 -9.80
C CYS A 29 12.16 -10.80 -11.10
N PRO A 30 11.71 -12.07 -11.05
CA PRO A 30 11.24 -12.78 -12.24
C PRO A 30 9.92 -12.23 -12.80
N TYR A 31 9.28 -11.30 -12.07
CA TYR A 31 8.06 -10.60 -12.47
C TYR A 31 8.33 -9.17 -12.98
N GLY A 32 9.59 -8.79 -13.22
CA GLY A 32 9.93 -7.50 -13.84
C GLY A 32 9.91 -6.27 -12.91
N ILE A 33 9.62 -6.42 -11.62
CA ILE A 33 9.46 -5.28 -10.70
C ILE A 33 10.81 -4.66 -10.29
N THR A 34 11.77 -5.48 -9.89
CA THR A 34 13.11 -5.04 -9.45
C THR A 34 14.18 -5.79 -10.24
N THR A 35 14.42 -5.35 -11.47
CA THR A 35 15.41 -5.93 -12.37
C THR A 35 15.94 -4.86 -13.34
N THR A 36 17.19 -5.00 -13.76
CA THR A 36 17.79 -4.23 -14.85
C THR A 36 18.02 -5.10 -16.09
N ASP A 37 17.51 -6.33 -16.09
CA ASP A 37 17.62 -7.27 -17.19
C ASP A 37 16.68 -6.84 -18.33
N GLU A 38 17.19 -6.82 -19.57
CA GLU A 38 16.47 -6.31 -20.74
C GLU A 38 15.25 -7.17 -21.12
N GLU A 39 15.22 -8.45 -20.78
CA GLU A 39 14.08 -9.33 -21.07
C GLU A 39 13.03 -9.28 -19.97
N LEU A 40 13.43 -9.05 -18.72
CA LEU A 40 12.52 -9.05 -17.56
C LEU A 40 11.92 -7.67 -17.28
N SER A 41 12.68 -6.59 -17.48
CA SER A 41 12.21 -5.22 -17.21
C SER A 41 10.96 -4.80 -18.02
N PRO A 42 10.70 -5.28 -19.26
CA PRO A 42 9.49 -4.94 -19.99
C PRO A 42 8.25 -5.74 -19.58
N LEU A 43 8.35 -6.68 -18.64
CA LEU A 43 7.23 -7.55 -18.25
C LEU A 43 6.06 -6.79 -17.60
N ILE A 44 6.32 -5.59 -17.08
CA ILE A 44 5.28 -4.71 -16.55
C ILE A 44 5.07 -3.57 -17.53
N ASP A 45 3.93 -3.62 -18.21
CA ASP A 45 3.45 -2.50 -18.99
C ASP A 45 3.18 -1.28 -18.06
N PRO A 46 3.77 -0.10 -18.31
CA PRO A 46 3.60 1.05 -17.44
C PRO A 46 2.17 1.57 -17.33
N ASP A 47 1.38 1.51 -18.41
CA ASP A 47 0.00 2.00 -18.41
C ASP A 47 -0.90 1.07 -17.59
N TRP A 48 -0.74 -0.24 -17.76
CA TRP A 48 -1.37 -1.26 -16.91
C TRP A 48 -0.97 -1.08 -15.44
N GLY A 49 0.31 -0.86 -15.16
CA GLY A 49 0.82 -0.63 -13.80
C GLY A 49 0.19 0.61 -13.16
N ALA A 50 0.10 1.71 -13.91
CA ALA A 50 -0.52 2.94 -13.47
C ALA A 50 -2.00 2.77 -13.14
N GLU A 51 -2.75 2.04 -13.97
CA GLU A 51 -4.17 1.74 -13.71
C GLU A 51 -4.34 0.96 -12.40
N ARG A 52 -3.50 -0.05 -12.16
CA ARG A 52 -3.56 -0.86 -10.94
C ARG A 52 -3.25 -0.06 -9.69
N LEU A 53 -2.23 0.79 -9.74
CA LEU A 53 -1.90 1.69 -8.62
C LEU A 53 -3.02 2.71 -8.38
N SER A 54 -3.61 3.26 -9.44
CA SER A 54 -4.77 4.16 -9.31
C SER A 54 -5.93 3.47 -8.60
N ASN A 55 -6.25 2.23 -8.98
CA ASN A 55 -7.31 1.45 -8.36
C ASN A 55 -7.00 1.12 -6.89
N LEU A 56 -5.74 0.80 -6.56
CA LEU A 56 -5.31 0.61 -5.18
C LEU A 56 -5.55 1.86 -4.32
N TYR A 57 -5.10 3.04 -4.78
CA TYR A 57 -5.26 4.27 -4.02
C TYR A 57 -6.73 4.67 -3.87
N ARG A 58 -7.57 4.47 -4.90
CA ARG A 58 -9.03 4.68 -4.80
C ARG A 58 -9.66 3.79 -3.74
N ALA A 59 -9.26 2.51 -3.67
CA ALA A 59 -9.74 1.59 -2.64
C ALA A 59 -9.31 2.04 -1.23
N ILE A 60 -8.04 2.44 -1.06
CA ILE A 60 -7.53 2.98 0.21
C ILE A 60 -8.28 4.25 0.61
N GLN A 61 -8.51 5.17 -0.33
CA GLN A 61 -9.28 6.39 -0.10
C GLN A 61 -10.71 6.08 0.36
N SER A 62 -11.40 5.17 -0.32
CA SER A 62 -12.76 4.76 0.03
C SER A 62 -12.81 4.15 1.44
N GLN A 63 -11.85 3.29 1.79
CA GLN A 63 -11.77 2.71 3.13
C GLN A 63 -11.48 3.77 4.20
N LEU A 64 -10.61 4.74 3.92
CA LEU A 64 -10.30 5.82 4.85
C LEU A 64 -11.51 6.73 5.08
N GLN A 65 -12.25 7.08 4.03
CA GLN A 65 -13.50 7.84 4.13
C GLN A 65 -14.53 7.11 4.98
N GLU A 66 -14.66 5.79 4.81
CA GLU A 66 -15.57 4.99 5.63
C GLU A 66 -15.19 4.99 7.11
N ILE A 67 -13.89 4.88 7.42
CA ILE A 67 -13.39 4.97 8.81
C ILE A 67 -13.71 6.35 9.40
N LEU A 68 -13.42 7.44 8.67
CA LEU A 68 -13.72 8.80 9.12
C LEU A 68 -15.21 8.98 9.41
N ARG A 69 -16.07 8.50 8.50
CA ARG A 69 -17.53 8.55 8.67
C ARG A 69 -17.99 7.81 9.92
N ARG A 70 -17.45 6.62 10.20
CA ARG A 70 -17.77 5.85 11.42
C ARG A 70 -17.35 6.54 12.70
N LEU A 71 -16.29 7.35 12.65
CA LEU A 71 -15.81 8.16 13.77
C LEU A 71 -16.51 9.53 13.87
N GLY A 72 -17.43 9.85 12.96
CA GLY A 72 -18.11 11.15 12.91
C GLY A 72 -17.21 12.31 12.47
N LEU A 73 -16.09 12.02 11.81
CA LEU A 73 -15.11 13.01 11.35
C LEU A 73 -15.30 13.31 9.87
N ARG A 74 -15.04 14.55 9.47
CA ARG A 74 -15.22 15.05 8.10
C ARG A 74 -13.92 15.12 7.30
N SER A 75 -12.76 15.06 7.97
CA SER A 75 -11.46 15.16 7.30
C SER A 75 -10.35 14.45 8.06
N ILE A 76 -9.24 14.15 7.36
CA ILE A 76 -8.02 13.63 7.98
C ILE A 76 -7.46 14.62 9.01
N SER A 77 -7.58 15.93 8.75
CA SER A 77 -7.11 16.97 9.68
C SER A 77 -7.81 16.91 11.03
N GLU A 78 -9.10 16.54 11.08
CA GLU A 78 -9.84 16.33 12.32
C GLU A 78 -9.40 15.04 13.06
N LEU A 79 -8.98 14.01 12.31
CA LEU A 79 -8.46 12.75 12.87
C LEU A 79 -7.03 12.91 13.40
N ARG A 80 -6.22 13.75 12.77
CA ARG A 80 -4.79 13.84 13.02
C ARG A 80 -4.50 14.20 14.49
N GLY A 81 -3.86 13.27 15.19
CA GLY A 81 -3.45 13.46 16.59
C GLY A 81 -4.52 13.08 17.62
N ARG A 82 -5.71 12.65 17.19
CA ARG A 82 -6.80 12.15 18.06
C ARG A 82 -6.50 10.76 18.62
N THR A 83 -5.48 10.67 19.48
CA THR A 83 -5.14 9.42 20.19
C THR A 83 -6.22 8.99 21.16
N ASP A 84 -7.11 9.90 21.57
CA ASP A 84 -8.31 9.61 22.36
C ASP A 84 -9.31 8.67 21.66
N LEU A 85 -9.26 8.56 20.33
CA LEU A 85 -10.07 7.63 19.55
C LEU A 85 -9.48 6.20 19.52
N LEU A 86 -8.32 5.99 20.14
CA LEU A 86 -7.65 4.70 20.18
C LEU A 86 -7.70 4.12 21.59
N ILE A 87 -7.97 2.82 21.67
CA ILE A 87 -7.85 2.05 22.91
C ILE A 87 -6.77 0.99 22.72
N TYR A 88 -5.91 0.83 23.72
CA TYR A 88 -5.00 -0.31 23.74
C TYR A 88 -5.80 -1.56 24.11
N ARG A 89 -6.11 -2.39 23.12
CA ARG A 89 -6.60 -3.74 23.36
C ARG A 89 -5.38 -4.61 23.65
N GLY A 90 -5.03 -4.74 24.94
CA GLY A 90 -4.03 -5.70 25.38
C GLY A 90 -4.40 -7.13 24.96
N LYS A 91 -3.51 -8.09 25.22
CA LYS A 91 -3.86 -9.51 25.09
C LYS A 91 -4.84 -9.89 26.21
N GLU A 92 -6.14 -9.70 26.00
CA GLU A 92 -7.14 -10.48 26.73
C GLU A 92 -7.02 -11.93 26.27
N GLY A 93 -6.43 -12.78 27.13
CA GLY A 93 -6.54 -14.24 27.04
C GLY A 93 -5.56 -14.96 26.10
N ARG A 94 -4.25 -14.86 26.36
CA ARG A 94 -3.34 -15.98 26.06
C ARG A 94 -2.36 -16.20 27.20
#